data_AF-A0A7W3FQX1-F1
#
_entry.id   AF-A0A7W3FQX1-F1
#
_cell.length_a   1.000
_cell.length_b   1.000
_cell.length_c   1.000
_cell.angle_alpha   90.00
_cell.angle_beta   90.00
_cell.angle_gamma   90.00
#
_symmetry.space_group_name_H-M   'P 1'
#
loop_
_entity.id
_entity.type
_entity.pdbx_description
1 polymer ?
#
loop_
_entity_poly.entity_id
_entity_poly.type
_entity_poly.pdbx_seq_one_letter_code
_entity_poly.pdbx_strand_id
1 'polypeptide(L)'
;MSSPRLLTCRDRRDLDLERDYYEVLGIRPSAGSDEIELAYRGRRSQYHPDRYANTDVETLDWATSKMKELNEAYAVLKDPDERARFDWERSRHQRSDQHRSHQAESRGPTPPPLPTLAQALEGMELNGEPLERIFIAPHIPRKKLAGALESYGEGLRAKDVVVLIDDTLFGGAREGVLITEAQIRCKAVFQRAETRLLGVLSEIAADGKHLYIGGERYIELNMPNKGDLKRLFETVTNYLQHHH
;
A
#
# COMPACT_ATOMS: atom_id res chain seq x y z
N MET A 1 -35.23 33.57 32.73
CA MET A 1 -35.89 33.41 31.42
C MET A 1 -34.87 32.87 30.44
N SER A 2 -34.81 31.56 30.25
CA SER A 2 -33.99 30.92 29.22
C SER A 2 -34.86 29.92 28.48
N SER A 3 -35.11 30.22 27.21
CA SER A 3 -35.97 29.48 26.29
C SER A 3 -35.47 28.04 26.07
N PRO A 4 -36.39 27.07 25.88
CA PRO A 4 -36.01 25.72 25.48
C PRO A 4 -35.62 25.71 23.99
N ARG A 5 -34.43 25.18 23.68
CA ARG A 5 -34.01 24.91 22.29
C ARG A 5 -34.87 23.80 21.72
N LEU A 6 -35.64 24.14 20.69
CA LEU A 6 -36.39 23.23 19.85
C LEU A 6 -35.45 22.17 19.25
N LEU A 7 -35.72 20.89 19.50
CA LEU A 7 -35.16 19.78 18.75
C LEU A 7 -35.71 19.87 17.32
N THR A 8 -34.89 20.33 16.38
CA THR A 8 -35.22 20.22 14.96
C THR A 8 -35.11 18.77 14.55
N CYS A 9 -36.25 18.21 14.14
CA CYS A 9 -36.37 16.98 13.36
C CYS A 9 -35.27 16.90 12.31
N ARG A 10 -34.33 15.97 12.50
CA ARG A 10 -33.44 15.49 11.46
C ARG A 10 -33.70 14.00 11.38
N ASP A 11 -34.79 13.66 10.70
CA ASP A 11 -35.16 12.28 10.45
C ASP A 11 -33.99 11.60 9.74
N ARG A 12 -33.46 10.62 10.47
CA ARG A 12 -32.29 9.81 10.13
C ARG A 12 -32.69 8.84 9.04
N ARG A 13 -32.23 9.10 7.83
CA ARG A 13 -31.59 8.05 7.05
C ARG A 13 -30.10 8.36 7.12
N ASP A 14 -29.46 7.86 8.18
CA ASP A 14 -28.01 7.67 8.18
C ASP A 14 -27.76 6.72 7.01
N LEU A 15 -27.47 7.30 5.83
CA LEU A 15 -27.06 6.54 4.66
C LEU A 15 -25.82 5.78 5.10
N ASP A 16 -25.92 4.46 5.11
CA ASP A 16 -24.89 3.54 5.59
C ASP A 16 -23.73 3.57 4.58
N LEU A 17 -22.93 4.63 4.65
CA LEU A 17 -21.83 4.97 3.73
C LEU A 17 -20.63 4.03 3.86
N GLU A 18 -20.67 3.08 4.81
CA GLU A 18 -19.68 2.00 4.91
C GLU A 18 -19.82 1.01 3.74
N ARG A 19 -20.92 1.05 2.98
CA ARG A 19 -21.20 0.11 1.89
C ARG A 19 -21.40 0.87 0.58
N ASP A 20 -20.54 0.62 -0.41
CA ASP A 20 -20.68 1.25 -1.73
C ASP A 20 -21.86 0.60 -2.48
N TYR A 21 -22.99 1.33 -2.56
CA TYR A 21 -24.21 0.86 -3.22
C TYR A 21 -24.01 0.51 -4.71
N TYR A 22 -23.02 1.11 -5.37
CA TYR A 22 -22.66 0.74 -6.74
C TYR A 22 -22.06 -0.67 -6.80
N GLU A 23 -21.30 -1.09 -5.79
CA GLU A 23 -20.77 -2.46 -5.69
C GLU A 23 -21.88 -3.48 -5.37
N VAL A 24 -22.85 -3.09 -4.53
CA VAL A 24 -24.05 -3.89 -4.21
C VAL A 24 -24.98 -4.08 -5.42
N LEU A 25 -24.93 -3.18 -6.41
CA LEU A 25 -25.58 -3.37 -7.71
C LEU A 25 -24.65 -3.95 -8.79
N GLY A 26 -23.33 -3.89 -8.59
CA GLY A 26 -22.33 -4.42 -9.53
C GLY A 26 -22.08 -3.54 -10.72
N ILE A 27 -22.33 -2.26 -10.57
CA ILE A 27 -22.27 -1.26 -11.63
C ILE A 27 -21.21 -0.22 -11.30
N ARG A 28 -20.80 0.54 -12.31
CA ARG A 28 -19.87 1.65 -12.09
C ARG A 28 -20.62 2.89 -11.59
N PRO A 29 -19.99 3.79 -10.84
CA PRO A 29 -20.59 5.08 -10.46
C PRO A 29 -20.99 5.94 -11.66
N SER A 30 -20.38 5.70 -12.83
CA SER A 30 -20.72 6.33 -14.11
C SER A 30 -21.95 5.72 -14.81
N ALA A 31 -22.58 4.71 -14.22
CA ALA A 31 -23.73 4.03 -14.82
C ALA A 31 -24.95 4.96 -14.94
N GLY A 32 -25.65 4.84 -16.05
CA GLY A 32 -26.92 5.55 -16.29
C GLY A 32 -28.08 4.94 -15.48
N SER A 33 -29.22 5.64 -15.43
CA SER A 33 -30.46 5.15 -14.79
C SER A 33 -30.89 3.78 -15.32
N ASP A 34 -30.74 3.58 -16.62
CA ASP A 34 -31.19 2.36 -17.30
C ASP A 34 -30.32 1.14 -16.92
N GLU A 35 -29.02 1.39 -16.72
CA GLU A 35 -28.06 0.38 -16.27
C GLU A 35 -28.30 0.00 -14.80
N ILE A 36 -28.64 0.98 -13.95
CA ILE A 36 -29.05 0.76 -12.54
C ILE A 36 -30.29 -0.13 -12.48
N GLU A 37 -31.31 0.16 -13.27
CA GLU A 37 -32.55 -0.61 -13.30
C GLU A 37 -32.32 -2.04 -13.83
N LEU A 38 -31.52 -2.18 -14.88
CA LEU A 38 -31.19 -3.48 -15.45
C LEU A 38 -30.41 -4.35 -14.44
N ALA A 39 -29.42 -3.77 -13.77
CA ALA A 39 -28.62 -4.46 -12.77
C ALA A 39 -29.46 -4.90 -11.56
N TYR A 40 -30.37 -4.04 -11.09
CA TYR A 40 -31.30 -4.36 -10.01
C TYR A 40 -32.20 -5.55 -10.38
N ARG A 41 -32.82 -5.52 -11.57
CA ARG A 41 -33.68 -6.63 -12.05
C ARG A 41 -32.89 -7.94 -12.14
N GLY A 42 -31.67 -7.89 -12.66
CA GLY A 42 -30.79 -9.04 -12.79
C GLY A 42 -30.41 -9.65 -11.43
N ARG A 43 -29.99 -8.83 -10.46
CA ARG A 43 -29.60 -9.30 -9.12
C ARG A 43 -30.80 -9.70 -8.26
N ARG A 44 -31.94 -9.04 -8.41
CA ARG A 44 -33.18 -9.40 -7.70
C ARG A 44 -33.64 -10.80 -8.10
N SER A 45 -33.55 -11.14 -9.38
CA SER A 45 -33.83 -12.50 -9.84
C SER A 45 -32.86 -13.52 -9.26
N GLN A 46 -31.58 -13.15 -9.09
CA GLN A 46 -30.57 -14.04 -8.49
C GLN A 46 -30.83 -14.31 -7.01
N TYR A 47 -31.09 -13.27 -6.20
CA TYR A 47 -31.23 -13.39 -4.75
C TYR A 47 -32.69 -13.56 -4.28
N HIS A 48 -33.64 -13.87 -5.16
CA HIS A 48 -35.05 -14.01 -4.78
C HIS A 48 -35.25 -15.17 -3.80
N PRO A 49 -35.87 -14.96 -2.62
CA PRO A 49 -36.01 -16.00 -1.60
C PRO A 49 -36.78 -17.24 -2.11
N ASP A 50 -37.72 -17.04 -3.05
CA ASP A 50 -38.45 -18.13 -3.72
C ASP A 50 -37.54 -19.15 -4.43
N ARG A 51 -36.36 -18.72 -4.93
CA ARG A 51 -35.39 -19.63 -5.57
C ARG A 51 -34.67 -20.53 -4.57
N TYR A 52 -34.63 -20.11 -3.30
CA TYR A 52 -33.92 -20.77 -2.21
C TYR A 52 -34.88 -21.32 -1.15
N ALA A 53 -36.19 -21.31 -1.42
CA ALA A 53 -37.23 -21.74 -0.49
C ALA A 53 -37.13 -23.24 -0.11
N ASN A 54 -36.41 -24.04 -0.91
CA ASN A 54 -36.20 -25.47 -0.67
C ASN A 54 -34.74 -25.79 -0.23
N THR A 55 -33.94 -24.79 0.16
CA THR A 55 -32.53 -24.94 0.56
C THR A 55 -32.36 -24.77 2.07
N ASP A 56 -31.15 -25.01 2.59
CA ASP A 56 -30.80 -24.83 3.99
C ASP A 56 -31.13 -23.41 4.50
N VAL A 57 -31.51 -23.32 5.78
CA VAL A 57 -31.90 -22.07 6.46
C VAL A 57 -30.83 -20.98 6.30
N GLU A 58 -29.55 -21.35 6.37
CA GLU A 58 -28.43 -20.42 6.18
C GLU A 58 -28.41 -19.80 4.78
N THR A 59 -28.75 -20.57 3.74
CA THR A 59 -28.80 -20.07 2.35
C THR A 59 -29.97 -19.14 2.14
N LEU A 60 -31.12 -19.43 2.77
CA LEU A 60 -32.30 -18.58 2.74
C LEU A 60 -32.05 -17.24 3.45
N ASP A 61 -31.38 -17.26 4.61
CA ASP A 61 -31.00 -16.06 5.36
C ASP A 61 -29.96 -15.21 4.61
N TRP A 62 -28.99 -15.85 3.96
CA TRP A 62 -28.02 -15.16 3.10
C TRP A 62 -28.71 -14.47 1.92
N ALA A 63 -29.61 -15.17 1.22
CA ALA A 63 -30.35 -14.61 0.08
C ALA A 63 -31.25 -13.44 0.53
N THR A 64 -31.90 -13.56 1.68
CA THR A 64 -32.72 -12.52 2.29
C THR A 64 -31.89 -11.29 2.66
N SER A 65 -30.70 -11.49 3.24
CA SER A 65 -29.78 -10.41 3.60
C SER A 65 -29.27 -9.68 2.35
N LYS A 66 -28.88 -10.42 1.30
CA LYS A 66 -28.45 -9.83 0.03
C LYS A 66 -29.58 -9.11 -0.71
N MET A 67 -30.80 -9.64 -0.66
CA MET A 67 -31.98 -8.97 -1.21
C MET A 67 -32.27 -7.65 -0.49
N LYS A 68 -32.10 -7.61 0.84
CA LYS A 68 -32.26 -6.39 1.63
C LYS A 68 -31.24 -5.32 1.23
N GLU A 69 -29.95 -5.69 1.17
CA GLU A 69 -28.88 -4.80 0.70
C GLU A 69 -29.15 -4.28 -0.71
N LEU A 70 -29.61 -5.15 -1.62
CA LEU A 70 -29.93 -4.79 -3.00
C LEU A 70 -31.07 -3.76 -3.09
N ASN A 71 -32.10 -3.92 -2.27
CA ASN A 71 -33.23 -2.99 -2.22
C ASN A 71 -32.84 -1.64 -1.65
N GLU A 72 -31.99 -1.62 -0.62
CA GLU A 72 -31.44 -0.39 -0.02
C GLU A 72 -30.59 0.38 -1.05
N ALA A 73 -29.68 -0.31 -1.74
CA ALA A 73 -28.86 0.29 -2.79
C ALA A 73 -29.70 0.87 -3.95
N TYR A 74 -30.71 0.13 -4.40
CA TYR A 74 -31.60 0.60 -5.47
C TYR A 74 -32.47 1.78 -5.03
N ALA A 75 -32.96 1.80 -3.79
CA ALA A 75 -33.77 2.91 -3.28
C ALA A 75 -32.99 4.24 -3.36
N VAL A 76 -31.72 4.24 -2.98
CA VAL A 76 -30.85 5.43 -2.98
C VAL A 76 -30.41 5.82 -4.39
N LEU A 77 -30.10 4.84 -5.26
CA LEU A 77 -29.54 5.11 -6.60
C LEU A 77 -30.60 5.37 -7.68
N LYS A 78 -31.86 5.00 -7.45
CA LYS A 78 -32.97 5.21 -8.38
C LYS A 78 -33.37 6.68 -8.48
N ASP A 79 -33.40 7.39 -7.34
CA ASP A 79 -33.80 8.79 -7.30
C ASP A 79 -32.58 9.69 -7.57
N PRO A 80 -32.65 10.62 -8.54
CA PRO A 80 -31.51 11.46 -8.90
C PRO A 80 -31.08 12.40 -7.77
N ASP A 81 -32.00 12.87 -6.93
CA ASP A 81 -31.70 13.74 -5.79
C ASP A 81 -31.06 12.95 -4.66
N GLU A 82 -31.53 11.73 -4.39
CA GLU A 82 -30.90 10.84 -3.39
C GLU A 82 -29.53 10.35 -3.86
N ARG A 83 -29.39 10.03 -5.15
CA ARG A 83 -28.10 9.67 -5.76
C ARG A 83 -27.11 10.83 -5.67
N ALA A 84 -27.52 12.06 -5.98
CA ALA A 84 -26.65 13.23 -5.88
C ALA A 84 -26.21 13.49 -4.43
N ARG A 85 -27.12 13.32 -3.47
CA ARG A 85 -26.80 13.40 -2.04
C ARG A 85 -25.83 12.30 -1.62
N PHE A 86 -26.06 11.05 -2.04
CA PHE A 86 -25.17 9.93 -1.80
C PHE A 86 -23.79 10.17 -2.41
N ASP A 87 -23.70 10.61 -3.67
CA ASP A 87 -22.44 10.91 -4.35
C ASP A 87 -21.70 12.08 -3.66
N TRP A 88 -22.41 13.10 -3.18
CA TRP A 88 -21.83 14.18 -2.40
C TRP A 88 -21.31 13.69 -1.05
N GLU A 89 -22.10 12.92 -0.29
CA GLU A 89 -21.68 12.33 0.98
C GLU A 89 -20.50 11.36 0.79
N ARG A 90 -20.53 10.52 -0.24
CA ARG A 90 -19.44 9.62 -0.68
C ARG A 90 -18.17 10.41 -1.02
N SER A 91 -18.28 11.51 -1.77
CA SER A 91 -17.12 12.35 -2.09
C SER A 91 -16.52 13.04 -0.86
N ARG A 92 -17.35 13.38 0.13
CA ARG A 92 -16.90 13.94 1.42
C ARG A 92 -16.23 12.87 2.28
N HIS A 93 -16.76 11.65 2.29
CA HIS A 93 -16.17 10.52 3.01
C HIS A 93 -14.84 10.09 2.40
N GLN A 94 -14.73 10.03 1.07
CA GLN A 94 -13.46 9.79 0.39
C GLN A 94 -12.44 10.90 0.65
N ARG A 95 -12.89 12.15 0.80
CA ARG A 95 -12.03 13.27 1.22
C ARG A 95 -11.60 13.18 2.68
N SER A 96 -12.45 12.68 3.58
CA SER A 96 -12.09 12.43 4.98
C SER A 96 -11.25 11.17 5.16
N ASP A 97 -11.36 10.16 4.31
CA ASP A 97 -10.43 9.01 4.30
C ASP A 97 -9.10 9.38 3.69
N GLN A 98 -9.07 10.20 2.63
CA GLN A 98 -7.83 10.83 2.17
C GLN A 98 -7.26 11.79 3.21
N HIS A 99 -8.07 12.54 3.98
CA HIS A 99 -7.56 13.32 5.11
C HIS A 99 -7.25 12.47 6.35
N ARG A 100 -7.76 11.25 6.52
CA ARG A 100 -7.39 10.37 7.65
C ARG A 100 -6.15 9.54 7.33
N SER A 101 -5.92 9.26 6.05
CA SER A 101 -4.67 8.70 5.53
C SER A 101 -3.61 9.78 5.21
N HIS A 102 -3.98 11.08 5.17
CA HIS A 102 -3.02 12.21 5.09
C HIS A 102 -2.92 13.10 6.35
N GLN A 103 -3.82 13.02 7.34
CA GLN A 103 -3.74 13.75 8.63
C GLN A 103 -3.48 12.85 9.84
N ALA A 104 -3.39 11.52 9.68
CA ALA A 104 -2.62 10.72 10.64
C ALA A 104 -1.10 11.03 10.56
N GLU A 105 -0.67 11.78 9.53
CA GLU A 105 0.71 12.25 9.36
C GLU A 105 0.92 13.76 9.60
N SER A 106 -0.07 14.55 10.04
CA SER A 106 0.10 16.01 10.02
C SER A 106 -0.35 16.85 11.23
N ARG A 107 -0.67 16.29 12.40
CA ARG A 107 -0.83 17.09 13.64
C ARG A 107 -0.43 16.36 14.93
N GLY A 108 0.87 16.21 15.13
CA GLY A 108 1.54 16.36 16.42
C GLY A 108 2.71 17.33 16.22
N PRO A 109 3.33 17.90 17.27
CA PRO A 109 4.68 18.40 17.08
C PRO A 109 5.47 17.20 16.56
N THR A 110 5.85 17.23 15.30
CA THR A 110 6.74 16.21 14.74
C THR A 110 7.88 16.11 15.73
N PRO A 111 8.11 14.97 16.43
CA PRO A 111 9.47 14.71 16.85
C PRO A 111 10.29 14.91 15.59
N PRO A 112 11.39 15.69 15.63
CA PRO A 112 12.22 15.88 14.44
C PRO A 112 12.34 14.52 13.79
N PRO A 113 12.00 14.37 12.49
CA PRO A 113 11.95 13.05 11.88
C PRO A 113 13.27 12.42 12.23
N LEU A 114 13.18 11.38 13.06
CA LEU A 114 14.25 10.43 13.24
C LEU A 114 14.68 10.14 11.80
N PRO A 115 15.91 10.50 11.42
CA PRO A 115 16.27 10.65 10.01
C PRO A 115 15.87 9.37 9.30
N THR A 116 14.90 9.41 8.39
CA THR A 116 14.48 8.22 7.60
C THR A 116 15.72 7.57 7.00
N LEU A 117 15.70 6.27 6.67
CA LEU A 117 16.89 5.66 6.09
C LEU A 117 17.35 6.45 4.85
N ALA A 118 16.41 6.94 4.04
CA ALA A 118 16.68 7.88 2.96
C ALA A 118 17.41 9.16 3.40
N GLN A 119 17.01 9.80 4.51
CA GLN A 119 17.65 11.00 5.08
C GLN A 119 18.99 10.73 5.77
N ALA A 120 19.15 9.58 6.43
CA ALA A 120 20.44 9.14 6.99
C ALA A 120 21.46 8.84 5.88
N LEU A 121 20.97 8.46 4.70
CA LEU A 121 21.75 8.25 3.49
C LEU A 121 21.80 9.51 2.58
N GLU A 122 21.06 10.58 2.92
CA GLU A 122 20.97 11.83 2.16
C GLU A 122 22.23 12.66 2.39
N GLY A 123 22.90 13.09 1.30
CA GLY A 123 24.18 13.79 1.38
C GLY A 123 25.41 12.88 1.37
N MET A 124 25.25 11.56 1.24
CA MET A 124 26.34 10.69 0.75
C MET A 124 26.57 10.94 -0.74
N GLU A 125 27.20 12.07 -1.06
CA GLU A 125 27.90 12.24 -2.32
C GLU A 125 29.13 11.34 -2.28
N LEU A 126 29.00 10.14 -2.83
CA LEU A 126 30.16 9.30 -3.10
C LEU A 126 30.86 9.84 -4.35
N ASN A 127 31.61 10.92 -4.11
CA ASN A 127 32.82 11.34 -4.84
C ASN A 127 32.71 11.72 -6.32
N GLY A 128 31.59 12.24 -6.82
CA GLY A 128 31.58 12.95 -8.13
C GLY A 128 32.04 12.13 -9.35
N GLU A 129 32.18 10.82 -9.20
CA GLU A 129 32.53 9.84 -10.21
C GLU A 129 31.33 8.87 -10.30
N PRO A 130 30.98 8.36 -11.49
CA PRO A 130 29.81 7.53 -11.66
C PRO A 130 29.92 6.29 -10.77
N LEU A 131 29.08 6.22 -9.72
CA LEU A 131 29.00 5.05 -8.85
C LEU A 131 28.81 3.80 -9.69
N GLU A 132 29.83 2.96 -9.73
CA GLU A 132 29.72 1.64 -10.32
C GLU A 132 28.84 0.80 -9.39
N ARG A 133 27.53 0.85 -9.66
CA ARG A 133 26.51 -0.14 -9.28
C ARG A 133 25.79 0.00 -7.92
N ILE A 134 26.06 1.01 -7.10
CA ILE A 134 25.23 1.34 -5.91
C ILE A 134 24.39 2.61 -6.21
N PHE A 135 23.09 2.55 -5.98
CA PHE A 135 22.14 3.62 -6.28
C PHE A 135 21.25 3.89 -5.07
N ILE A 136 21.06 5.17 -4.73
CA ILE A 136 20.26 5.63 -3.59
C ILE A 136 19.14 6.53 -4.11
N ALA A 137 17.92 6.40 -3.58
CA ALA A 137 16.80 7.26 -3.92
C ALA A 137 17.09 8.73 -3.56
N PRO A 138 16.68 9.70 -4.40
CA PRO A 138 15.86 9.58 -5.62
C PRO A 138 16.65 9.24 -6.90
N HIS A 139 17.97 9.09 -6.83
CA HIS A 139 18.89 8.99 -7.98
C HIS A 139 19.07 7.56 -8.52
N ILE A 140 18.00 6.77 -8.60
CA ILE A 140 18.06 5.38 -9.10
C ILE A 140 17.64 5.32 -10.59
N PRO A 141 18.47 4.77 -11.50
CA PRO A 141 18.10 4.60 -12.90
C PRO A 141 16.87 3.71 -13.08
N ARG A 142 15.82 4.24 -13.74
CA ARG A 142 14.53 3.54 -13.93
C ARG A 142 14.66 2.14 -14.55
N LYS A 143 15.59 1.95 -15.50
CA LYS A 143 15.82 0.66 -16.17
C LYS A 143 16.38 -0.39 -15.19
N LYS A 144 17.29 0.01 -14.31
CA LYS A 144 17.87 -0.88 -13.28
C LYS A 144 16.86 -1.22 -12.20
N LEU A 145 16.12 -0.21 -11.74
CA LEU A 145 15.04 -0.42 -10.78
C LEU A 145 13.97 -1.37 -11.33
N ALA A 146 13.58 -1.23 -12.59
CA ALA A 146 12.64 -2.15 -13.23
C ALA A 146 13.18 -3.59 -13.29
N GLY A 147 14.46 -3.78 -13.65
CA GLY A 147 15.11 -5.10 -13.67
C GLY A 147 15.18 -5.77 -12.29
N ALA A 148 15.45 -4.98 -11.24
CA ALA A 148 15.45 -5.46 -9.87
C ALA A 148 14.04 -5.84 -9.39
N LEU A 149 13.05 -4.98 -9.65
CA LEU A 149 11.66 -5.22 -9.27
C LEU A 149 11.06 -6.45 -9.96
N GLU A 150 11.33 -6.63 -11.26
CA GLU A 150 10.92 -7.82 -12.01
C GLU A 150 11.56 -9.11 -11.46
N SER A 151 12.82 -9.03 -11.02
CA SER A 151 13.61 -10.22 -10.67
C SER A 151 13.46 -10.66 -9.22
N TYR A 152 13.39 -9.72 -8.27
CA TYR A 152 13.33 -10.00 -6.83
C TYR A 152 12.54 -8.98 -6.01
N GLY A 153 11.95 -7.96 -6.63
CA GLY A 153 11.09 -6.97 -5.99
C GLY A 153 9.59 -7.25 -6.10
N GLU A 154 9.18 -8.52 -6.20
CA GLU A 154 7.76 -8.90 -6.25
C GLU A 154 7.00 -8.31 -5.04
N GLY A 155 5.94 -7.53 -5.31
CA GLY A 155 5.14 -6.85 -4.29
C GLY A 155 5.71 -5.51 -3.77
N LEU A 156 6.90 -5.09 -4.22
CA LEU A 156 7.47 -3.78 -3.89
C LEU A 156 7.11 -2.73 -4.94
N ARG A 157 6.86 -1.49 -4.50
CA ARG A 157 6.68 -0.36 -5.42
C ARG A 157 8.01 0.36 -5.60
N ALA A 158 8.24 0.91 -6.79
CA ALA A 158 9.45 1.67 -7.11
C ALA A 158 9.77 2.81 -6.12
N LYS A 159 8.72 3.43 -5.55
CA LYS A 159 8.84 4.52 -4.58
C LYS A 159 9.30 4.07 -3.18
N ASP A 160 9.16 2.79 -2.86
CA ASP A 160 9.50 2.26 -1.54
C ASP A 160 10.97 1.82 -1.47
N VAL A 161 11.66 1.80 -2.62
CA VAL A 161 13.06 1.40 -2.73
C VAL A 161 13.96 2.57 -2.39
N VAL A 162 14.76 2.39 -1.34
CA VAL A 162 15.71 3.40 -0.83
C VAL A 162 17.09 3.16 -1.43
N VAL A 163 17.55 1.91 -1.46
CA VAL A 163 18.87 1.54 -1.98
C VAL A 163 18.75 0.37 -2.95
N LEU A 164 19.49 0.46 -4.05
CA LEU A 164 19.68 -0.61 -5.02
C LEU A 164 21.18 -0.84 -5.25
N ILE A 165 21.63 -2.05 -4.97
CA ILE A 165 22.97 -2.53 -5.26
C ILE A 165 22.85 -3.55 -6.38
N ASP A 166 23.51 -3.26 -7.50
CA ASP A 166 23.53 -4.10 -8.68
C ASP A 166 24.78 -4.98 -8.65
N ASP A 167 24.62 -6.30 -8.49
CA ASP A 167 25.72 -7.27 -8.55
C ASP A 167 25.83 -7.94 -9.92
N THR A 168 25.03 -7.51 -10.91
CA THR A 168 25.05 -8.16 -12.22
C THR A 168 26.30 -7.78 -13.02
N LEU A 169 26.87 -8.78 -13.70
CA LEU A 169 28.00 -8.60 -14.61
C LEU A 169 27.70 -7.55 -15.71
N PHE A 170 26.51 -7.61 -16.30
CA PHE A 170 26.08 -6.77 -17.43
C PHE A 170 25.25 -5.54 -17.03
N GLY A 171 25.11 -5.24 -15.74
CA GLY A 171 24.44 -4.01 -15.26
C GLY A 171 22.91 -4.01 -15.42
N GLY A 172 22.29 -5.20 -15.49
CA GLY A 172 20.85 -5.40 -15.57
C GLY A 172 20.12 -5.31 -14.23
N ALA A 173 20.83 -5.22 -13.10
CA ALA A 173 20.29 -5.15 -11.74
C ALA A 173 19.27 -6.24 -11.38
N ARG A 174 19.31 -7.39 -12.08
CA ARG A 174 18.48 -8.57 -11.80
C ARG A 174 18.99 -9.36 -10.58
N GLU A 175 20.18 -9.03 -10.09
CA GLU A 175 20.89 -9.67 -8.97
C GLU A 175 21.52 -8.56 -8.13
N GLY A 176 21.69 -8.82 -6.83
CA GLY A 176 22.23 -7.87 -5.87
C GLY A 176 21.31 -7.66 -4.67
N VAL A 177 21.27 -6.42 -4.17
CA VAL A 177 20.59 -6.07 -2.91
C VAL A 177 19.64 -4.91 -3.14
N LEU A 178 18.45 -5.01 -2.56
CA LEU A 178 17.45 -3.97 -2.54
C LEU A 178 17.06 -3.70 -1.09
N ILE A 179 17.11 -2.45 -0.68
CA ILE A 179 16.76 -2.03 0.68
C ILE A 179 15.57 -1.08 0.59
N THR A 180 14.53 -1.36 1.35
CA THR A 180 13.40 -0.46 1.61
C THR A 180 13.41 -0.04 3.07
N GLU A 181 12.51 0.88 3.45
CA GLU A 181 12.33 1.27 4.86
C GLU A 181 11.88 0.10 5.77
N ALA A 182 11.32 -0.98 5.20
CA ALA A 182 10.76 -2.09 5.96
C ALA A 182 11.57 -3.39 5.86
N GLN A 183 12.27 -3.62 4.74
CA GLN A 183 12.92 -4.90 4.47
C GLN A 183 14.14 -4.77 3.55
N ILE A 184 15.08 -5.69 3.75
CA ILE A 184 16.19 -5.94 2.84
C ILE A 184 15.89 -7.20 2.03
N ARG A 185 16.09 -7.11 0.71
CA ARG A 185 15.96 -8.23 -0.22
C ARG A 185 17.27 -8.45 -0.94
N CYS A 186 17.75 -9.68 -0.94
CA CYS A 186 19.00 -10.07 -1.56
C CYS A 186 18.77 -11.20 -2.55
N LYS A 187 19.40 -11.13 -3.72
CA LYS A 187 19.37 -12.20 -4.71
C LYS A 187 20.77 -12.43 -5.27
N ALA A 188 21.35 -13.57 -4.92
CA ALA A 188 22.59 -14.04 -5.51
C ALA A 188 22.36 -14.75 -6.85
N VAL A 189 23.43 -14.89 -7.63
CA VAL A 189 23.42 -15.58 -8.92
C VAL A 189 22.88 -17.01 -8.75
N PHE A 190 21.90 -17.39 -9.55
CA PHE A 190 21.21 -18.70 -9.51
C PHE A 190 20.50 -19.06 -8.19
N GLN A 191 20.24 -18.10 -7.31
CA GLN A 191 19.52 -18.32 -6.06
C GLN A 191 18.16 -17.61 -6.04
N ARG A 192 17.28 -18.04 -5.13
CA ARG A 192 16.00 -17.35 -4.89
C ARG A 192 16.26 -16.05 -4.12
N ALA A 193 15.36 -15.09 -4.28
CA ALA A 193 15.40 -13.88 -3.49
C ALA A 193 15.13 -14.20 -2.02
N GLU A 194 16.05 -13.82 -1.15
CA GLU A 194 15.85 -13.84 0.29
C GLU A 194 15.37 -12.48 0.77
N THR A 195 14.47 -12.46 1.76
CA THR A 195 13.91 -11.24 2.34
C THR A 195 14.05 -11.28 3.85
N ARG A 196 14.49 -10.17 4.44
CA ARG A 196 14.53 -9.96 5.89
C ARG A 196 13.89 -8.64 6.23
N LEU A 197 13.09 -8.62 7.29
CA LEU A 197 12.45 -7.40 7.78
C LEU A 197 13.47 -6.61 8.61
N LEU A 198 13.70 -5.34 8.24
CA LEU A 198 14.62 -4.47 8.98
C LEU A 198 14.20 -4.31 10.44
N GLY A 199 12.89 -4.33 10.70
CA GLY A 199 12.33 -4.25 12.06
C GLY A 199 12.73 -5.37 13.03
N VAL A 200 13.36 -6.44 12.54
CA VAL A 200 13.83 -7.58 13.34
C VAL A 200 15.36 -7.62 13.40
N LEU A 201 16.06 -6.77 12.63
CA LEU A 201 17.50 -6.80 12.50
C LEU A 201 18.15 -5.79 13.44
N SER A 202 19.09 -6.25 14.26
CA SER A 202 19.88 -5.38 15.14
C SER A 202 21.12 -4.79 14.44
N GLU A 203 21.67 -5.48 13.44
CA GLU A 203 22.88 -5.07 12.73
C GLU A 203 22.96 -5.64 11.30
N ILE A 204 23.54 -4.87 10.38
CA ILE A 204 23.88 -5.30 9.01
C ILE A 204 25.29 -4.80 8.67
N ALA A 205 26.26 -5.69 8.63
CA ALA A 205 27.64 -5.33 8.33
C ALA A 205 28.03 -5.78 6.92
N ALA A 206 28.94 -5.06 6.28
CA ALA A 206 29.64 -5.53 5.10
C ALA A 206 31.13 -5.62 5.40
N ASP A 207 31.71 -6.80 5.21
CA ASP A 207 33.16 -7.01 5.26
C ASP A 207 33.67 -7.54 3.92
N GLY A 208 34.42 -6.68 3.23
CA GLY A 208 34.90 -6.91 1.88
C GLY A 208 33.75 -7.13 0.89
N LYS A 209 33.54 -8.38 0.50
CA LYS A 209 32.51 -8.81 -0.45
C LYS A 209 31.32 -9.51 0.21
N HIS A 210 31.35 -9.70 1.52
CA HIS A 210 30.31 -10.44 2.22
C HIS A 210 29.45 -9.50 3.04
N LEU A 211 28.14 -9.68 2.92
CA LEU A 211 27.16 -9.08 3.81
C LEU A 211 26.90 -10.01 4.99
N TYR A 212 26.83 -9.46 6.18
CA TYR A 212 26.51 -10.16 7.42
C TYR A 212 25.27 -9.52 8.05
N ILE A 213 24.35 -10.35 8.54
CA ILE A 213 23.16 -9.91 9.27
C ILE A 213 23.14 -10.65 10.60
N GLY A 214 23.26 -9.94 11.72
CA GLY A 214 23.33 -10.54 13.07
C GLY A 214 24.49 -11.54 13.23
N GLY A 215 25.67 -11.19 12.71
CA GLY A 215 26.87 -12.05 12.73
C GLY A 215 26.91 -13.20 11.70
N GLU A 216 25.79 -13.53 11.05
CA GLU A 216 25.72 -14.62 10.07
C GLU A 216 25.96 -14.12 8.64
N ARG A 217 26.70 -14.89 7.85
CA ARG A 217 26.98 -14.55 6.44
C ARG A 217 25.72 -14.69 5.60
N TYR A 218 25.26 -13.59 5.01
CA TYR A 218 23.99 -13.50 4.32
C TYR A 218 24.11 -13.57 2.78
N ILE A 219 24.95 -12.74 2.17
CA ILE A 219 25.17 -12.76 0.71
C ILE A 219 26.61 -12.37 0.37
N GLU A 220 27.12 -12.86 -0.76
CA GLU A 220 28.39 -12.45 -1.35
C GLU A 220 28.13 -11.57 -2.58
N LEU A 221 28.71 -10.37 -2.61
CA LEU A 221 28.61 -9.37 -3.67
C LEU A 221 29.99 -9.18 -4.30
N ASN A 222 30.13 -9.49 -5.58
CA ASN A 222 31.43 -9.51 -6.25
C ASN A 222 31.75 -8.21 -7.01
N MET A 223 30.71 -7.51 -7.46
CA MET A 223 30.83 -6.37 -8.35
C MET A 223 30.93 -4.99 -7.68
N PRO A 224 30.29 -4.72 -6.53
CA PRO A 224 30.35 -3.40 -5.90
C PRO A 224 31.67 -3.13 -5.18
N ASN A 225 32.06 -1.86 -5.07
CA ASN A 225 33.28 -1.45 -4.37
C ASN A 225 33.16 -1.70 -2.86
N LYS A 226 34.18 -2.38 -2.30
CA LYS A 226 34.25 -2.75 -0.87
C LYS A 226 34.19 -1.54 0.06
N GLY A 227 34.78 -0.41 -0.34
CA GLY A 227 34.77 0.83 0.45
C GLY A 227 33.39 1.46 0.54
N ASP A 228 32.64 1.43 -0.56
CA ASP A 228 31.30 2.01 -0.64
C ASP A 228 30.26 1.14 0.07
N LEU A 229 30.38 -0.19 -0.06
CA LEU A 229 29.57 -1.14 0.71
C LEU A 229 29.75 -0.92 2.21
N LYS A 230 30.99 -0.82 2.67
CA LYS A 230 31.28 -0.61 4.09
C LYS A 230 30.62 0.67 4.62
N ARG A 231 30.79 1.80 3.92
CA ARG A 231 30.16 3.08 4.32
C ARG A 231 28.64 3.04 4.30
N LEU A 232 28.05 2.40 3.29
CA LEU A 232 26.60 2.24 3.19
C LEU A 232 26.06 1.45 4.38
N PHE A 233 26.63 0.27 4.65
CA PHE A 233 26.15 -0.62 5.71
C PHE A 233 26.50 -0.15 7.12
N GLU A 234 27.60 0.58 7.31
CA GLU A 234 27.86 1.33 8.54
C GLU A 234 26.75 2.36 8.80
N THR A 235 26.34 3.10 7.77
CA THR A 235 25.23 4.06 7.91
C THR A 235 23.89 3.37 8.20
N VAL A 236 23.60 2.28 7.50
CA VAL A 236 22.39 1.46 7.74
C VAL A 236 22.39 0.88 9.15
N THR A 237 23.52 0.37 9.63
CA THR A 237 23.63 -0.16 11.01
C THR A 237 23.47 0.93 12.04
N ASN A 238 24.09 2.10 11.84
CA ASN A 238 23.88 3.25 12.73
C ASN A 238 22.40 3.64 12.77
N TYR A 239 21.71 3.65 11.63
CA TYR A 239 20.26 3.87 11.59
C TYR A 239 19.50 2.80 12.39
N LEU A 240 19.76 1.51 12.17
CA LEU A 240 19.07 0.43 12.89
C LEU A 240 19.29 0.52 14.41
N GLN A 241 20.51 0.84 14.86
CA GLN A 241 20.84 0.94 16.29
C GLN A 241 20.21 2.14 17.00
N HIS A 242 19.88 3.23 16.29
CA HIS A 242 19.26 4.41 16.87
C HIS A 242 17.73 4.40 16.75
N HIS A 243 17.15 3.42 16.03
CA HIS A 243 15.73 3.36 15.68
C HIS A 243 15.02 2.07 16.12
N HIS A 244 15.72 1.17 16.83
CA HIS A 244 15.19 -0.07 17.43
C HIS A 244 15.48 -0.16 18.94
#